data_AF-A0A5C6FPP2-F1
#
_entry.id   AF-A0A5C6FPP2-F1
#
_cell.length_a   1.000
_cell.length_b   1.000
_cell.length_c   1.000
_cell.angle_alpha   90.00
_cell.angle_beta   90.00
_cell.angle_gamma   90.00
#
_symmetry.space_group_name_H-M   'P 1'
#
loop_
_entity.id
_entity.type
_entity.pdbx_description
1 polymer ?
#
loop_
_entity_poly.entity_id
_entity_poly.type
_entity_poly.pdbx_seq_one_letter_code
_entity_poly.pdbx_strand_id
1 'polypeptide(L)'
;MEASEFKVVDALDTTGQSSALTDREKHLVGLTVTVTRGCAPCSGGRIEKALSAGIEYETIRAAIDLAAAVNAGVVVRTAIEGAARNNITAACTGDECTVGTPS
;
A
#
# COMPACT_ATOMS: atom_id res chain seq x y z
N MET A 1 -19.14 6.95 21.48
CA MET A 1 -18.81 5.86 20.56
C MET A 1 -17.45 5.38 20.99
N GLU A 2 -17.42 4.26 21.69
CA GLU A 2 -16.18 3.67 22.19
C GLU A 2 -15.65 2.69 21.14
N ALA A 3 -14.34 2.70 20.89
CA ALA A 3 -13.75 1.82 19.88
C ALA A 3 -14.03 0.32 20.17
N SER A 4 -14.12 -0.04 21.45
CA SER A 4 -14.46 -1.39 21.94
C SER A 4 -15.88 -1.85 21.57
N GLU A 5 -16.76 -0.94 21.12
CA GLU A 5 -18.08 -1.30 20.56
C GLU A 5 -17.95 -2.03 19.21
N PHE A 6 -16.78 -1.92 18.54
CA PHE A 6 -16.52 -2.51 17.23
C PHE A 6 -15.59 -3.73 17.33
N LYS A 7 -16.05 -4.86 16.77
CA LYS A 7 -15.25 -6.10 16.63
C LYS A 7 -13.95 -5.94 15.81
N VAL A 8 -13.78 -4.81 15.15
CA VAL A 8 -12.56 -4.51 14.39
C VAL A 8 -11.34 -4.37 15.32
N VAL A 9 -11.54 -3.98 16.59
CA VAL A 9 -10.43 -3.84 17.56
C VAL A 9 -9.78 -5.20 17.83
N ASP A 10 -10.59 -6.24 18.10
CA ASP A 10 -10.08 -7.60 18.33
C ASP A 10 -9.30 -8.13 17.12
N ALA A 11 -9.79 -7.84 15.91
CA ALA A 11 -9.12 -8.22 14.67
C ALA A 11 -7.78 -7.48 14.48
N LEU A 12 -7.74 -6.18 14.79
CA LEU A 12 -6.51 -5.38 14.73
C LEU A 12 -5.47 -5.87 15.75
N ASP A 13 -5.88 -6.18 16.98
CA ASP A 13 -4.97 -6.70 18.00
C ASP A 13 -4.43 -8.07 17.62
N THR A 14 -5.31 -9.00 17.23
CA THR A 14 -4.92 -10.36 16.83
C THR A 14 -3.94 -10.34 15.66
N THR A 15 -4.21 -9.54 14.63
CA THR A 15 -3.34 -9.46 13.45
C THR A 15 -2.06 -8.67 13.72
N GLY A 16 -2.10 -7.63 14.55
CA GLY A 16 -0.93 -6.83 14.94
C GLY A 16 0.08 -7.62 15.77
N GLN A 17 -0.39 -8.62 16.53
CA GLN A 17 0.45 -9.50 17.36
C GLN A 17 1.17 -10.61 16.58
N SER A 18 0.92 -10.76 15.27
CA SER A 18 1.60 -11.76 14.45
C SER A 18 3.11 -11.63 14.55
N SER A 19 3.80 -12.74 14.87
CA SER A 19 5.27 -12.82 14.90
C SER A 19 5.89 -13.12 13.53
N ALA A 20 5.06 -13.38 12.51
CA ALA A 20 5.54 -13.65 11.16
C ALA A 20 6.08 -12.38 10.46
N LEU A 21 5.78 -11.20 10.99
CA LEU A 21 6.32 -9.92 10.53
C LEU A 21 7.02 -9.24 11.71
N THR A 22 8.17 -8.65 11.43
CA THR A 22 8.86 -7.72 12.32
C THR A 22 8.03 -6.44 12.50
N ASP A 23 8.29 -5.70 13.58
CA ASP A 23 7.60 -4.43 13.80
C ASP A 23 7.91 -3.42 12.70
N ARG A 24 9.14 -3.42 12.18
CA ARG A 24 9.52 -2.63 11.00
C ARG A 24 8.62 -2.93 9.81
N GLU A 25 8.40 -4.20 9.48
CA GLU A 25 7.53 -4.60 8.36
C GLU A 25 6.08 -4.18 8.59
N LYS A 26 5.55 -4.35 9.81
CA LYS A 26 4.19 -3.92 10.17
C LYS A 26 3.99 -2.41 9.99
N HIS A 27 4.98 -1.60 10.40
CA HIS A 27 4.95 -0.16 10.21
C HIS A 27 4.93 0.22 8.73
N LEU A 28 5.83 -0.37 7.93
CA LEU A 28 5.94 -0.06 6.50
C LEU A 28 4.69 -0.51 5.73
N VAL A 29 4.18 -1.72 5.96
CA VAL A 29 2.94 -2.21 5.34
C VAL A 29 1.74 -1.32 5.72
N GLY A 30 1.63 -0.96 7.00
CA GLY A 30 0.57 -0.07 7.47
C GLY A 30 0.63 1.31 6.81
N LEU A 31 1.84 1.87 6.67
CA LEU A 31 2.08 3.13 5.97
C LEU A 31 1.68 3.05 4.50
N THR A 32 2.15 2.02 3.77
CA THR A 32 1.86 1.87 2.33
C THR A 32 0.35 1.78 2.10
N VAL A 33 -0.38 1.06 2.95
CA VAL A 33 -1.85 0.99 2.86
C VAL A 33 -2.50 2.36 3.05
N THR A 34 -2.09 3.13 4.06
CA THR A 34 -2.74 4.43 4.34
C THR A 34 -2.47 5.48 3.26
N VAL A 35 -1.27 5.50 2.68
CA VAL A 35 -0.94 6.45 1.60
C VAL A 35 -1.66 6.09 0.30
N THR A 36 -1.77 4.80 -0.05
CA THR A 36 -2.53 4.36 -1.23
C THR A 36 -4.03 4.65 -1.10
N ARG A 37 -4.58 4.62 0.12
CA ARG A 37 -5.99 4.96 0.39
C ARG A 37 -6.25 6.46 0.52
N GLY A 38 -5.21 7.31 0.54
CA GLY A 38 -5.35 8.75 0.65
C GLY A 38 -5.87 9.26 2.01
N CYS A 39 -5.74 8.48 3.08
CA CYS A 39 -6.14 8.95 4.42
C CYS A 39 -5.05 9.82 5.04
N ALA A 40 -5.15 11.15 4.93
CA ALA A 40 -4.17 12.09 5.50
C ALA A 40 -3.87 11.87 7.00
N PRO A 41 -4.87 11.81 7.92
CA PRO A 41 -4.57 11.61 9.34
C PRO A 41 -3.97 10.23 9.62
N CYS A 42 -4.40 9.19 8.90
CA CYS A 42 -3.84 7.85 9.04
C CYS A 42 -2.38 7.80 8.59
N SER A 43 -2.08 8.42 7.45
CA SER A 43 -0.73 8.46 6.88
C SER A 43 0.22 9.25 7.77
N GLY A 44 -0.18 10.43 8.25
CA GLY A 44 0.60 11.20 9.22
C GLY A 44 0.90 10.41 10.50
N GLY A 45 -0.12 9.78 11.08
CA GLY A 45 0.05 8.96 12.27
C GLY A 45 0.90 7.70 12.03
N ARG A 46 0.89 7.12 10.82
CA ARG A 46 1.79 6.00 10.47
C ARG A 46 3.23 6.43 10.28
N ILE A 47 3.48 7.59 9.69
CA ILE A 47 4.82 8.19 9.57
C ILE A 47 5.39 8.47 10.97
N GLU A 48 4.62 9.13 11.83
CA GLU A 48 5.03 9.42 13.21
C GLU A 48 5.39 8.15 13.97
N LYS A 49 4.50 7.14 13.96
CA LYS A 49 4.74 5.85 14.63
C LYS A 49 5.99 5.13 14.11
N ALA A 50 6.24 5.18 12.79
CA ALA A 50 7.43 4.57 12.19
C ALA A 50 8.72 5.26 12.65
N LEU A 51 8.74 6.59 12.68
CA LEU A 51 9.86 7.38 13.19
C LEU A 51 10.10 7.09 14.69
N SER A 52 9.04 7.06 15.50
CA SER A 52 9.13 6.72 16.93
C SER A 52 9.64 5.30 17.18
N ALA A 53 9.44 4.37 16.22
CA ALA A 53 9.98 3.01 16.27
C ALA A 53 11.44 2.92 15.77
N GLY A 54 12.10 4.05 15.48
CA GLY A 54 13.49 4.09 15.03
C GLY A 54 13.67 3.76 13.54
N ILE A 55 12.61 3.85 12.73
CA ILE A 55 12.73 3.69 11.27
C ILE A 55 13.17 5.02 10.67
N GLU A 56 14.32 5.01 10.00
CA GLU A 56 14.88 6.19 9.32
C GLU A 56 13.91 6.80 8.30
N TYR A 57 13.92 8.13 8.20
CA TYR A 57 13.06 8.88 7.28
C TYR A 57 13.26 8.46 5.82
N GLU A 58 14.50 8.14 5.42
CA GLU A 58 14.84 7.65 4.09
C GLU A 58 14.16 6.32 3.78
N THR A 59 14.00 5.44 4.78
CA THR A 59 13.26 4.18 4.62
C THR A 59 11.76 4.46 4.42
N ILE A 60 11.20 5.39 5.19
CA ILE A 60 9.79 5.80 5.08
C ILE A 60 9.54 6.39 3.69
N ARG A 61 10.40 7.29 3.23
CA ARG A 61 10.33 7.89 1.90
C ARG A 61 10.42 6.83 0.81
N ALA A 62 11.36 5.90 0.91
CA ALA A 62 11.50 4.81 -0.05
C ALA A 62 10.23 3.93 -0.12
N ALA A 63 9.56 3.67 1.01
CA ALA A 63 8.30 2.94 1.03
C ALA A 63 7.16 3.72 0.36
N ILE A 64 7.11 5.04 0.53
CA ILE A 64 6.13 5.91 -0.14
C ILE A 64 6.37 5.92 -1.66
N ASP A 65 7.62 6.09 -2.08
CA ASP A 65 8.00 6.07 -3.50
C ASP A 65 7.65 4.72 -4.15
N LEU A 66 7.92 3.61 -3.46
CA LEU A 66 7.55 2.27 -3.92
C LEU A 66 6.02 2.12 -4.03
N ALA A 67 5.27 2.57 -3.02
CA ALA A 67 3.80 2.52 -3.04
C ALA A 67 3.22 3.33 -4.20
N ALA A 68 3.79 4.50 -4.50
CA ALA A 68 3.39 5.34 -5.62
C ALA A 68 3.65 4.63 -6.96
N ALA A 69 4.84 4.05 -7.16
CA ALA A 69 5.20 3.33 -8.37
C ALA A 69 4.30 2.10 -8.60
N VAL A 70 4.07 1.29 -7.57
CA VAL A 70 3.18 0.12 -7.66
C VAL A 70 1.75 0.55 -7.98
N ASN A 71 1.24 1.61 -7.34
CA ASN A 71 -0.11 2.11 -7.60
C ASN A 71 -0.26 2.63 -9.04
N ALA A 72 0.75 3.33 -9.58
CA ALA A 72 0.77 3.74 -10.98
C ALA A 72 0.71 2.54 -11.94
N GLY A 73 1.50 1.49 -11.66
CA GLY A 73 1.46 0.24 -12.42
C GLY A 73 0.07 -0.43 -12.40
N VAL A 74 -0.58 -0.48 -11.24
CA VAL A 74 -1.96 -1.01 -11.11
C VAL A 74 -2.96 -0.22 -11.95
N VAL A 75 -2.86 1.12 -11.97
CA VAL A 75 -3.72 1.99 -12.79
C VAL A 75 -3.59 1.65 -14.27
N VAL A 76 -2.36 1.61 -14.79
CA VAL A 76 -2.07 1.31 -16.20
C VAL A 76 -2.57 -0.08 -16.56
N ARG A 77 -2.22 -1.10 -15.75
CA ARG A 77 -2.63 -2.48 -16.00
C ARG A 77 -4.15 -2.67 -15.98
N THR A 78 -4.84 -2.02 -15.03
CA THR A 78 -6.30 -2.09 -14.94
C THR A 78 -6.96 -1.48 -16.18
N ALA A 79 -6.43 -0.36 -16.71
CA ALA A 79 -6.94 0.25 -17.93
C ALA A 79 -6.73 -0.66 -19.15
N ILE A 80 -5.55 -1.26 -19.30
CA ILE A 80 -5.23 -2.20 -20.39
C ILE A 80 -6.17 -3.41 -20.36
N GLU A 81 -6.33 -4.02 -19.19
CA GLU A 81 -7.22 -5.17 -19.03
C GLU A 81 -8.68 -4.80 -19.28
N GLY A 82 -9.12 -3.63 -18.80
CA GLY A 82 -10.44 -3.09 -19.10
C GLY A 82 -10.67 -2.88 -20.60
N ALA A 83 -9.69 -2.32 -21.30
CA ALA A 83 -9.72 -2.12 -22.75
C ALA A 83 -9.83 -3.46 -23.50
N ALA A 84 -9.01 -4.44 -23.12
CA ALA A 84 -9.03 -5.78 -23.70
C ALA A 84 -10.40 -6.48 -23.51
N ARG A 85 -10.98 -6.40 -22.30
CA ARG A 85 -12.31 -6.95 -21.99
C ARG A 85 -13.45 -6.29 -22.79
N ASN A 86 -13.24 -5.08 -23.29
CA ASN A 86 -14.22 -4.33 -24.10
C ASN A 86 -13.85 -4.28 -25.59
N ASN A 87 -12.95 -5.15 -26.06
CA ASN A 87 -12.50 -5.24 -27.46
C ASN A 87 -11.94 -3.92 -28.03
N ILE A 88 -11.35 -3.08 -27.18
CA ILE A 88 -10.67 -1.85 -27.62
C ILE A 88 -9.29 -2.25 -28.15
N THR A 89 -9.09 -2.18 -29.47
CA THR A 89 -7.88 -2.68 -30.17
C THR A 89 -6.69 -1.70 -30.16
N ALA A 90 -6.69 -0.71 -29.27
CA ALA A 90 -5.52 0.13 -29.08
C ALA A 90 -4.43 -0.69 -28.37
N ALA A 91 -3.37 -1.03 -29.09
CA ALA A 91 -2.25 -1.76 -28.52
C ALA A 91 -1.57 -0.89 -27.44
N CYS A 92 -1.41 -1.44 -26.24
CA CYS A 92 -0.47 -0.89 -25.29
C CYS A 92 0.94 -1.20 -25.80
N THR A 93 1.75 -0.18 -25.98
CA THR A 93 3.14 -0.31 -26.44
C THR A 93 4.07 0.35 -25.44
N GLY A 94 5.02 -0.40 -24.88
CA GLY A 94 6.00 0.11 -23.89
C GLY A 94 6.24 -0.86 -22.74
N ASP A 95 7.27 -0.60 -21.95
CA ASP A 95 7.64 -1.40 -20.78
C ASP A 95 6.57 -1.31 -19.67
N GLU A 96 5.83 -0.20 -19.63
CA GLU A 96 4.71 0.03 -18.72
C GLU A 96 3.58 -1.00 -18.89
N CYS A 97 3.47 -1.63 -20.06
CA CYS A 97 2.45 -2.64 -20.34
C CYS A 97 2.73 -3.99 -19.65
N THR A 98 3.97 -4.23 -19.20
CA THR A 98 4.38 -5.49 -18.53
C THR A 98 4.61 -5.32 -17.03
N VAL A 99 4.42 -4.12 -16.48
CA VAL A 99 4.61 -3.82 -15.05
C VAL A 99 3.74 -4.74 -14.19
N GLY A 100 4.39 -5.46 -13.27
CA GLY A 100 3.71 -6.35 -12.32
C GLY A 100 3.36 -7.75 -12.87
N THR A 101 3.83 -8.10 -14.07
CA THR A 101 3.78 -9.49 -14.58
C THR A 101 5.18 -10.07 -14.74
N PRO A 102 5.35 -11.40 -14.54
CA PRO A 102 6.61 -12.05 -14.89
C PRO A 102 6.87 -11.84 -16.39
N SER A 103 8.07 -11.37 -16.70
CA SER A 103 8.62 -11.27 -18.06
C SER A 103 8.92 -12.63 -18.65
#